data_AF-A0A7U3ZRF5-F1
#
_entry.id   AF-A0A7U3ZRF5-F1
#
_cell.length_a   1.000
_cell.length_b   1.000
_cell.length_c   1.000
_cell.angle_alpha   90.00
_cell.angle_beta   90.00
_cell.angle_gamma   90.00
#
_symmetry.space_group_name_H-M   'P 1'
#
loop_
_entity.id
_entity.type
_entity.pdbx_description
1 polymer ?
#
loop_
_entity_poly.entity_id
_entity_poly.type
_entity_poly.pdbx_seq_one_letter_code
_entity_poly.pdbx_strand_id
1 'polypeptide(L)'
;MPKLDRSDFKYNAKVFEKTCLWCGTLFFASRSTAKYCCGTCRGYANQAKHSEEAVPYDETEKMISALLSENAYLKGQLQRYILENEELKKNLNRQRSE
;
A
#
# COMPACT_ATOMS: atom_id res chain seq x y z
N MET A 1 18.08 -24.17 5.98
CA MET A 1 17.21 -24.08 7.16
C MET A 1 17.78 -23.04 8.12
N PRO A 2 16.94 -22.31 8.87
CA PRO A 2 17.40 -21.29 9.80
C PRO A 2 18.19 -21.91 10.95
N LYS A 3 19.26 -21.22 11.37
CA LYS A 3 20.07 -21.59 12.54
C LYS A 3 19.51 -20.86 13.75
N LEU A 4 18.71 -21.59 14.54
CA LEU A 4 17.96 -21.06 15.68
C LEU A 4 18.69 -21.23 17.01
N ASP A 5 19.70 -22.10 17.05
CA ASP A 5 20.53 -22.32 18.22
C ASP A 5 21.95 -21.81 17.98
N ARG A 6 22.52 -21.11 18.96
CA ARG A 6 23.92 -20.65 18.95
C ARG A 6 24.90 -21.81 19.00
N SER A 7 24.49 -22.96 19.56
CA SER A 7 25.31 -24.18 19.67
C SER A 7 25.65 -24.81 18.31
N ASP A 8 24.87 -24.51 17.28
CA ASP A 8 25.14 -24.91 15.89
C ASP A 8 26.45 -24.34 15.32
N PHE A 9 27.04 -23.35 16.00
CA PHE A 9 28.28 -22.71 15.60
C PHE A 9 29.41 -23.10 16.55
N LYS A 10 30.64 -23.15 16.02
CA LYS A 10 31.84 -23.38 16.84
C LYS A 10 31.86 -22.40 18.03
N TYR A 11 32.33 -22.86 19.19
CA TYR A 11 32.35 -22.09 20.43
C TYR A 11 32.96 -20.69 20.24
N ASN A 12 34.12 -20.64 19.58
CA ASN A 12 34.92 -19.44 19.32
C ASN A 12 34.49 -18.68 18.04
N ALA A 13 33.41 -19.08 17.38
CA ALA A 13 32.90 -18.36 16.21
C ALA A 13 32.31 -17.00 16.60
N LYS A 14 32.57 -15.98 15.79
CA LYS A 14 31.82 -14.72 15.86
C LYS A 14 30.44 -14.96 15.26
N VAL A 15 29.40 -14.82 16.07
CA VAL A 15 28.00 -15.05 15.67
C VAL A 15 27.18 -13.83 16.05
N PHE A 16 26.22 -13.50 15.20
CA PHE A 16 25.33 -12.36 15.37
C PHE A 16 23.90 -12.87 15.54
N GLU A 17 23.26 -12.51 16.64
CA GLU A 17 21.82 -12.66 16.81
C GLU A 17 21.10 -11.56 16.03
N LYS A 18 20.12 -11.95 15.21
CA LYS A 18 19.42 -11.03 14.31
C LYS A 18 17.96 -11.45 14.14
N THR A 19 17.13 -10.49 13.76
CA THR A 19 15.74 -10.71 13.36
C THR A 19 15.66 -10.80 11.84
N CYS A 20 14.99 -11.82 11.30
CA CYS A 20 14.77 -11.94 9.86
C CYS A 20 13.87 -10.81 9.36
N LEU A 21 14.32 -10.09 8.33
CA LEU A 21 13.53 -8.98 7.75
C LEU A 21 12.30 -9.43 6.95
N TRP A 22 12.12 -10.73 6.70
CA TRP A 22 10.96 -11.26 5.98
C TRP A 22 9.91 -11.84 6.94
N CYS A 23 10.29 -12.81 7.77
CA CYS A 23 9.36 -13.54 8.64
C CYS A 23 9.44 -13.14 10.12
N GLY A 24 10.34 -12.25 10.52
CA GLY A 24 10.49 -11.81 11.92
C GLY A 24 11.18 -12.83 12.84
N THR A 25 11.53 -14.02 12.37
CA THR A 25 12.19 -15.04 13.21
C THR A 25 13.57 -14.58 13.67
N LEU A 26 13.85 -14.71 14.97
CA LEU A 26 15.19 -14.57 15.54
C LEU A 26 16.08 -15.71 15.07
N PHE A 27 17.29 -15.40 14.62
CA PHE A 27 18.25 -16.37 14.11
C PHE A 27 19.69 -15.94 14.35
N PHE A 28 20.60 -16.91 14.30
CA PHE A 28 22.03 -16.70 14.42
C PHE A 28 22.70 -16.71 13.05
N ALA A 29 23.56 -15.72 12.79
CA ALA A 29 24.29 -15.56 11.54
C ALA A 29 25.80 -15.52 11.75
N SER A 30 26.57 -16.08 10.81
CA SER A 30 28.03 -15.95 10.76
C SER A 30 28.52 -14.62 10.18
N ARG A 31 27.64 -13.86 9.53
CA ARG A 31 27.96 -12.58 8.88
C ARG A 31 27.08 -11.46 9.43
N SER A 32 27.67 -10.30 9.70
CA SER A 32 26.95 -9.12 10.18
C SER A 32 25.95 -8.55 9.15
N THR A 33 26.16 -8.86 7.86
CA THR A 33 25.31 -8.40 6.74
C THR A 33 24.14 -9.32 6.43
N ALA A 34 24.00 -10.46 7.14
CA ALA A 34 22.87 -11.35 6.94
C ALA A 34 21.55 -10.65 7.32
N LYS A 35 20.57 -10.70 6.41
CA LYS A 35 19.24 -10.07 6.57
C LYS A 35 18.11 -11.08 6.77
N TYR A 36 18.31 -12.32 6.35
CA TYR A 36 17.27 -13.35 6.30
C TYR A 36 17.75 -14.64 6.95
N CYS A 37 16.84 -15.33 7.63
CA CYS A 37 17.15 -16.54 8.39
C CYS A 37 17.47 -17.75 7.50
N CYS A 38 16.99 -17.76 6.25
CA CYS A 38 17.23 -18.85 5.30
C CYS A 38 17.16 -18.37 3.83
N GLY A 39 17.58 -19.26 2.91
CA GLY A 39 17.51 -19.01 1.47
C GLY A 39 16.09 -18.77 0.96
N THR A 40 15.08 -19.44 1.53
CA THR A 40 13.67 -19.28 1.17
C THR A 40 13.16 -17.87 1.47
N CYS A 41 13.40 -17.35 2.68
CA CYS A 41 13.02 -15.98 3.05
C CYS A 41 13.73 -14.93 2.19
N ARG A 42 14.98 -15.19 1.80
CA ARG A 42 15.69 -14.34 0.83
C ARG A 42 15.02 -14.37 -0.55
N GLY A 43 14.60 -15.56 -1.00
CA GLY A 43 13.88 -15.73 -2.26
C GLY A 43 12.55 -14.96 -2.27
N TYR A 44 11.75 -15.10 -1.23
CA TYR A 44 10.48 -14.37 -1.10
C TYR A 44 10.69 -12.86 -1.04
N ALA A 45 11.67 -12.37 -0.27
CA ALA A 45 11.98 -10.95 -0.22
C ALA A 45 12.46 -10.40 -1.58
N ASN A 46 13.14 -11.20 -2.40
CA ASN A 46 13.53 -10.79 -3.75
C ASN A 46 12.33 -10.81 -4.72
N GLN A 47 11.45 -11.81 -4.64
CA GLN A 47 10.23 -11.88 -5.45
C GLN A 47 9.31 -10.69 -5.15
N ALA A 48 9.14 -10.33 -3.88
CA ALA A 48 8.33 -9.19 -3.47
C ALA A 48 8.84 -7.87 -4.08
N LYS A 49 10.16 -7.67 -4.13
CA LYS A 49 10.75 -6.49 -4.79
C LYS A 49 10.47 -6.45 -6.29
N HIS A 50 10.55 -7.60 -6.96
CA HIS A 50 10.24 -7.69 -8.37
C HIS A 50 8.73 -7.49 -8.65
N SER A 51 7.84 -7.88 -7.73
CA SER A 51 6.42 -7.58 -7.85
C SER A 51 6.09 -6.10 -7.59
N GLU A 52 6.83 -5.43 -6.70
CA GLU A 52 6.68 -3.98 -6.49
C GLU A 52 7.22 -3.16 -7.68
N GLU A 53 8.27 -3.64 -8.36
CA GLU A 53 8.76 -3.03 -9.62
C GLU A 53 7.87 -3.34 -10.83
N ALA A 54 7.05 -4.39 -10.76
CA ALA A 54 6.11 -4.78 -11.81
C ALA A 54 4.69 -4.30 -11.50
N VAL A 55 4.50 -2.97 -11.39
CA VAL A 55 3.15 -2.40 -11.52
C VAL A 55 2.90 -2.15 -13.02
N PRO A 56 1.95 -2.82 -13.66
CA PRO A 56 1.53 -2.45 -15.00
C PRO A 56 0.84 -1.09 -14.90
N TYR A 57 1.54 -0.02 -15.27
CA TYR A 57 1.05 1.36 -15.26
C TYR A 57 -0.31 1.52 -15.99
N ASP A 58 -0.61 0.64 -16.95
CA ASP A 58 -1.79 0.69 -17.82
C ASP A 58 -3.14 0.53 -17.09
N GLU A 59 -3.23 -0.33 -16.08
CA GLU A 59 -4.51 -0.53 -15.37
C GLU A 59 -4.83 0.64 -14.42
N THR A 60 -3.81 1.19 -13.77
CA THR A 60 -3.94 2.35 -12.88
C THR A 60 -4.34 3.62 -13.61
N GLU A 61 -3.82 3.88 -14.81
CA GLU A 61 -4.17 5.09 -15.58
C GLU A 61 -5.61 5.06 -16.10
N LYS A 62 -6.09 3.89 -16.55
CA LYS A 62 -7.48 3.69 -16.96
C LYS A 62 -8.45 3.91 -15.80
N MET A 63 -8.11 3.38 -14.63
CA MET A 63 -8.91 3.59 -13.41
C MET A 63 -8.92 5.06 -12.99
N ILE A 64 -7.77 5.74 -12.99
CA ILE A 64 -7.67 7.17 -12.66
C ILE A 64 -8.52 7.99 -13.64
N SER A 65 -8.45 7.71 -14.94
CA SER A 65 -9.22 8.41 -15.98
C SER A 65 -10.74 8.22 -15.80
N ALA A 66 -11.17 7.01 -15.43
CA ALA A 66 -12.57 6.73 -15.11
C ALA A 66 -13.03 7.52 -13.87
N LEU A 67 -12.25 7.50 -12.79
CA LEU A 67 -12.56 8.22 -11.54
C LEU A 67 -12.60 9.75 -11.73
N LEU A 68 -11.73 10.31 -12.58
CA LEU A 68 -11.74 11.73 -12.89
C LEU A 68 -12.99 12.12 -13.70
N SER A 69 -13.40 11.26 -14.63
CA SER A 69 -14.62 11.46 -15.43
C SER A 69 -15.87 11.43 -14.56
N GLU A 70 -15.94 10.47 -13.63
CA GLU A 70 -17.03 10.39 -12.64
C GLU A 70 -17.07 11.62 -11.73
N ASN A 71 -15.91 12.08 -11.24
CA ASN A 71 -15.82 13.31 -10.45
C ASN A 71 -16.33 14.54 -11.21
N ALA A 72 -16.00 14.68 -12.50
CA ALA A 72 -16.48 15.79 -13.32
C ALA A 72 -18.01 15.75 -13.49
N TYR A 73 -18.56 14.55 -13.71
CA TYR A 73 -20.00 14.35 -13.82
C TYR A 73 -20.75 14.72 -12.53
N LEU A 74 -20.28 14.21 -11.39
CA LEU A 74 -20.89 14.48 -10.08
C LEU A 74 -20.82 15.96 -9.72
N LYS A 75 -19.71 16.64 -10.02
CA LYS A 75 -19.60 18.09 -9.85
C LYS A 75 -20.64 18.86 -10.67
N GLY A 76 -20.83 18.46 -11.93
CA GLY A 76 -21.85 19.06 -12.80
C GLY A 76 -23.27 18.83 -12.29
N GLN A 77 -23.59 17.62 -11.79
CA GLN A 77 -24.87 17.34 -11.16
C GLN A 77 -25.11 18.21 -9.92
N LEU A 78 -24.12 18.29 -9.02
CA LEU A 78 -24.23 19.08 -7.80
C LEU A 78 -24.47 20.56 -8.11
N GLN A 79 -23.75 21.10 -9.09
CA GLN A 79 -23.94 22.49 -9.52
C GLN A 79 -25.35 22.75 -10.05
N ARG A 80 -25.92 21.83 -10.83
CA ARG A 80 -27.32 21.95 -11.28
C ARG A 80 -28.30 21.95 -10.10
N TYR A 81 -28.16 21.01 -9.17
CA TYR A 81 -29.04 20.94 -8.01
C TYR A 81 -28.93 22.19 -7.11
N ILE A 82 -27.76 22.80 -7.00
CA ILE A 82 -27.59 24.06 -6.27
C ILE A 82 -28.42 25.17 -6.94
N LEU A 83 -28.27 25.35 -8.26
CA LEU A 83 -28.99 26.38 -9.01
C LEU A 83 -30.51 26.17 -8.96
N GLU A 84 -30.98 24.94 -9.15
CA GLU A 84 -32.40 24.60 -9.04
C GLU A 84 -32.95 24.91 -7.64
N ASN A 85 -32.21 24.56 -6.59
CA ASN A 85 -32.62 24.88 -5.22
C ASN A 85 -32.68 26.38 -4.94
N GLU A 86 -31.74 27.16 -5.48
CA GLU A 86 -31.78 28.62 -5.36
C GLU A 86 -33.01 29.21 -6.03
N GLU A 87 -33.36 28.72 -7.21
CA GLU A 87 -34.53 29.17 -7.96
C GLU A 87 -35.84 28.78 -7.25
N LEU A 88 -35.94 27.55 -6.77
CA LEU A 88 -37.08 27.10 -5.98
C LEU A 88 -37.26 27.92 -4.70
N LYS A 89 -36.17 28.26 -4.00
CA LYS A 89 -36.22 29.13 -2.82
C LYS A 89 -36.73 30.53 -3.15
N LYS A 90 -36.31 31.12 -4.28
CA LYS A 90 -36.82 32.42 -4.73
C LYS A 90 -38.31 32.37 -4.99
N ASN A 91 -38.77 31.35 -5.72
CA ASN A 91 -40.19 31.16 -6.04
C ASN A 91 -41.04 30.94 -4.78
N LEU A 92 -40.55 30.15 -3.83
CA LEU A 92 -41.23 29.91 -2.56
C LEU A 92 -41.32 31.17 -1.69
N ASN A 93 -40.27 32.00 -1.69
CA ASN A 93 -40.30 33.29 -0.99
C ASN A 93 -41.29 34.27 -1.64
N ARG A 94 -41.36 34.29 -2.98
CA ARG A 94 -42.33 35.10 -3.73
C ARG A 94 -43.77 34.70 -3.39
N GLN A 95 -44.08 33.40 -3.42
CA GLN A 95 -45.41 32.89 -3.05
C GLN A 95 -45.78 33.18 -1.58
N ARG A 96 -44.80 33.31 -0.68
CA ARG A 96 -45.03 33.68 0.72
C ARG A 96 -45.22 35.18 0.97
N SER A 97 -44.87 36.01 -0.01
CA SER A 97 -45.00 37.48 0.08
C SER A 97 -46.20 38.03 -0.70
N GLU A 98 -46.93 37.16 -1.40
CA GLU A 98 -48.29 37.36 -1.93
C GLU A 98 -49.32 36.87 -0.91
#